data_AF-A0A6P8AUK9-F1
#
_entry.id   AF-A0A6P8AUK9-F1
#
_cell.length_a   1.000
_cell.length_b   1.000
_cell.length_c   1.000
_cell.angle_alpha   90.00
_cell.angle_beta   90.00
_cell.angle_gamma   90.00
#
_symmetry.space_group_name_H-M   'P 1'
#
loop_
_entity.id
_entity.type
_entity.pdbx_description
1 polymer ?
#
loop_
_entity_poly.entity_id
_entity_poly.type
_entity_poly.pdbx_seq_one_letter_code
_entity_poly.pdbx_strand_id
1 'polypeptide(L)'
;MAATRTMATLRHKMCTAHGILTLRLHLIQLAILVMLLLGKANADCECGYATSVASENQEVLFTDLLETDFTHLTHLPDNTDWLGQTWNKSSKSARGDFGEVFTKDNIVPNPARSSRIIRLDTGANGQAAGLDLIVRSKVVDDMVPSAELDSSRSDILWGSFRAGLKLTGDPGTCAAFFWYYNDTQEIDMEFLSQEFDASKNIFPVNLVLQSRAALEAGYNAQATGNFKKINLPFDPTRDFHEYRMDFLPQRVIFYADGQALAEMTGDAVPDHPGHLILQHWSNGNALWSGGPPQRDAMLTVAYVRAYFNSSSDARKQDWEKRCHDVAAPGAVCQIPEKVSVANPSLFSTASNMTNNQTVSAGGFEARNSLAAGANAVSWFAVVVALLCTVFSSDLW
;
A
#
# COMPACT_ATOMS: atom_id res chain seq x y z
N MET A 1 4.35 7.02 -89.51
CA MET A 1 3.90 6.14 -88.40
C MET A 1 4.94 5.95 -87.29
N ALA A 2 5.83 6.94 -87.01
CA ALA A 2 6.84 6.80 -85.95
C ALA A 2 6.70 7.80 -84.79
N ALA A 3 5.87 8.86 -84.92
CA ALA A 3 5.74 9.90 -83.90
C ALA A 3 4.65 9.64 -82.85
N THR A 4 3.67 8.76 -83.13
CA THR A 4 2.52 8.49 -82.24
C THR A 4 2.78 7.41 -81.19
N ARG A 5 3.82 6.57 -81.34
CA ARG A 5 4.15 5.50 -80.38
C ARG A 5 4.98 5.99 -79.18
N THR A 6 5.67 7.13 -79.30
CA THR A 6 6.59 7.66 -78.27
C THR A 6 5.87 8.47 -77.18
N MET A 7 4.77 9.14 -77.50
CA MET A 7 3.98 9.90 -76.50
C MET A 7 3.14 9.00 -75.57
N ALA A 8 2.63 7.86 -76.08
CA ALA A 8 1.84 6.92 -75.28
C ALA A 8 2.71 6.20 -74.22
N THR A 9 3.97 5.91 -74.54
CA THR A 9 4.92 5.27 -73.61
C THR A 9 5.45 6.22 -72.55
N LEU A 10 5.61 7.53 -72.84
CA LEU A 10 5.96 8.53 -71.82
C LEU A 10 4.80 8.81 -70.85
N ARG A 11 3.57 8.96 -71.35
CA ARG A 11 2.38 9.16 -70.48
C ARG A 11 2.14 7.99 -69.54
N HIS A 12 2.30 6.75 -70.02
CA HIS A 12 2.09 5.58 -69.18
C HIS A 12 3.18 5.43 -68.09
N LYS A 13 4.44 5.79 -68.38
CA LYS A 13 5.53 5.84 -67.39
C LYS A 13 5.37 6.97 -66.37
N MET A 14 4.85 8.14 -66.76
CA MET A 14 4.59 9.24 -65.82
C MET A 14 3.43 8.93 -64.87
N CYS A 15 2.32 8.33 -65.35
CA CYS A 15 1.21 7.92 -64.49
C CYS A 15 1.59 6.80 -63.50
N THR A 16 2.40 5.83 -63.93
CA THR A 16 2.90 4.78 -63.01
C THR A 16 3.90 5.34 -62.00
N ALA A 17 4.79 6.25 -62.40
CA ALA A 17 5.69 6.92 -61.47
C ALA A 17 4.95 7.81 -60.44
N HIS A 18 3.90 8.52 -60.86
CA HIS A 18 3.04 9.30 -59.95
C HIS A 18 2.27 8.41 -58.98
N GLY A 19 1.66 7.31 -59.46
CA GLY A 19 0.91 6.36 -58.63
C GLY A 19 1.80 5.61 -57.61
N ILE A 20 3.06 5.34 -57.96
CA ILE A 20 4.03 4.74 -57.03
C ILE A 20 4.50 5.76 -55.98
N LEU A 21 4.60 7.04 -56.34
CA LEU A 21 5.02 8.10 -55.43
C LEU A 21 3.92 8.43 -54.39
N THR A 22 2.65 8.49 -54.81
CA THR A 22 1.50 8.72 -53.92
C THR A 22 1.25 7.55 -52.97
N LEU A 23 1.36 6.30 -53.44
CA LEU A 23 1.23 5.11 -52.59
C LEU A 23 2.32 5.07 -51.50
N ARG A 24 3.55 5.47 -51.83
CA ARG A 24 4.65 5.58 -50.84
C ARG A 24 4.39 6.68 -49.81
N LEU A 25 3.80 7.81 -50.23
CA LEU A 25 3.49 8.91 -49.32
C LEU A 25 2.38 8.54 -48.32
N HIS A 26 1.35 7.82 -48.77
CA HIS A 26 0.28 7.32 -47.89
C HIS A 26 0.78 6.24 -46.90
N LEU A 27 1.69 5.36 -47.32
CA LEU A 27 2.32 4.38 -46.43
C LEU A 27 3.19 5.06 -45.36
N ILE A 28 3.91 6.13 -45.72
CA ILE A 28 4.70 6.92 -44.77
C ILE A 28 3.79 7.67 -43.79
N GLN A 29 2.70 8.27 -44.27
CA GLN A 29 1.71 8.94 -43.42
C GLN A 29 1.02 7.95 -42.46
N LEU A 30 0.68 6.74 -42.94
CA LEU A 30 0.12 5.68 -42.11
C LEU A 30 1.14 5.19 -41.06
N ALA A 31 2.41 5.05 -41.43
CA ALA A 31 3.48 4.68 -40.49
C ALA A 31 3.71 5.77 -39.43
N ILE A 32 3.68 7.04 -39.80
CA ILE A 32 3.78 8.17 -38.86
C ILE A 32 2.54 8.22 -37.95
N LEU A 33 1.34 7.99 -38.49
CA LEU A 33 0.10 7.94 -37.71
C LEU A 33 0.11 6.75 -36.72
N VAL A 34 0.59 5.58 -37.14
CA VAL A 34 0.79 4.42 -36.26
C VAL A 34 1.85 4.73 -35.19
N MET A 35 2.96 5.39 -35.53
CA MET A 35 3.98 5.80 -34.56
C MET A 35 3.48 6.88 -33.57
N LEU A 36 2.59 7.78 -34.00
CA LEU A 36 1.93 8.78 -33.15
C LEU A 36 0.82 8.17 -32.27
N LEU A 37 0.13 7.14 -32.76
CA LEU A 37 -0.84 6.35 -31.98
C LEU A 37 -0.15 5.36 -31.03
N LEU A 38 1.10 4.98 -31.32
CA LEU A 38 2.03 4.26 -30.44
C LEU A 38 2.78 5.23 -29.49
N GLY A 39 2.27 6.44 -29.28
CA GLY A 39 2.73 7.29 -28.19
C GLY A 39 2.76 6.44 -26.93
N LYS A 40 3.95 6.14 -26.43
CA LYS A 40 4.13 5.42 -25.18
C LYS A 40 3.34 6.21 -24.15
N ALA A 41 2.22 5.68 -23.69
CA ALA A 41 1.65 6.15 -22.44
C ALA A 41 2.74 5.83 -21.41
N ASN A 42 3.56 6.82 -21.05
CA ASN A 42 4.40 6.70 -19.87
C ASN A 42 3.42 6.52 -18.73
N ALA A 43 3.30 5.30 -18.21
CA ALA A 43 2.81 5.13 -16.86
C ALA A 43 3.83 5.82 -15.95
N ASP A 44 3.39 6.49 -14.90
CA ASP A 44 4.31 7.02 -13.89
C ASP A 44 4.58 5.91 -12.87
N CYS A 45 5.76 5.92 -12.24
CA CYS A 45 6.17 4.90 -11.28
C CYS A 45 6.23 3.48 -11.85
N GLU A 46 6.36 3.32 -13.17
CA GLU A 46 6.37 2.03 -13.84
C GLU A 46 7.57 1.15 -13.48
N CYS A 47 8.58 1.69 -12.82
CA CYS A 47 9.69 0.94 -12.24
C CYS A 47 9.59 0.75 -10.73
N GLY A 48 8.69 1.45 -10.04
CA GLY A 48 8.41 1.26 -8.61
C GLY A 48 8.53 2.53 -7.77
N TYR A 49 8.79 2.32 -6.49
CA TYR A 49 8.80 3.36 -5.46
C TYR A 49 10.10 3.32 -4.68
N ALA A 50 10.71 4.47 -4.47
CA ALA A 50 11.98 4.58 -3.77
C ALA A 50 11.86 5.37 -2.47
N THR A 51 12.62 4.98 -1.45
CA THR A 51 12.87 5.84 -0.29
C THR A 51 14.31 5.68 0.19
N SER A 52 14.81 6.74 0.83
CA SER A 52 16.03 6.67 1.62
C SER A 52 15.75 5.97 2.95
N VAL A 53 16.61 5.01 3.29
CA VAL A 53 16.58 4.33 4.59
C VAL A 53 17.80 4.77 5.38
N ALA A 54 17.62 5.11 6.66
CA ALA A 54 18.50 5.98 7.46
C ALA A 54 19.99 5.59 7.60
N SER A 55 20.42 4.46 7.04
CA SER A 55 21.79 3.94 7.10
C SER A 55 22.47 3.76 5.75
N GLU A 56 21.78 3.98 4.63
CA GLU A 56 22.37 3.95 3.29
C GLU A 56 22.12 5.30 2.62
N ASN A 57 23.19 5.95 2.12
CA ASN A 57 23.06 7.07 1.18
C ASN A 57 22.55 6.59 -0.20
N GLN A 58 21.76 5.52 -0.22
CA GLN A 58 21.28 4.82 -1.38
C GLN A 58 19.78 4.59 -1.20
N GLU A 59 19.03 4.91 -2.23
CA GLU A 59 17.60 4.68 -2.25
C GLU A 59 17.30 3.19 -2.40
N VAL A 60 16.34 2.71 -1.62
CA VAL A 60 15.82 1.35 -1.74
C VAL A 60 14.59 1.38 -2.64
N LEU A 61 14.61 0.55 -3.70
CA LEU A 61 13.51 0.42 -4.66
C LEU A 61 12.57 -0.73 -4.26
N PHE A 62 11.28 -0.45 -4.31
CA PHE A 62 10.19 -1.39 -4.12
C PHE A 62 9.30 -1.48 -5.37
N THR A 63 8.92 -2.69 -5.77
CA THR A 63 8.22 -2.91 -7.04
C THR A 63 6.70 -2.95 -6.95
N ASP A 64 6.18 -3.22 -5.75
CA ASP A 64 4.76 -3.39 -5.44
C ASP A 64 4.32 -2.42 -4.33
N LEU A 65 3.00 -2.22 -4.24
CA LEU A 65 2.40 -1.45 -3.16
C LEU A 65 1.07 -2.05 -2.68
N LEU A 66 0.74 -1.76 -1.43
CA LEU A 66 -0.58 -1.89 -0.83
C LEU A 66 -0.85 -0.58 -0.08
N GLU A 67 -1.86 0.15 -0.52
CA GLU A 67 -2.22 1.46 0.02
C GLU A 67 -3.71 1.50 0.29
N THR A 68 -4.09 1.80 1.52
CA THR A 68 -5.49 1.89 1.94
C THR A 68 -5.71 3.14 2.75
N ASP A 69 -6.70 3.94 2.35
CA ASP A 69 -7.25 5.03 3.15
C ASP A 69 -8.50 4.52 3.88
N PHE A 70 -8.35 4.26 5.18
CA PHE A 70 -9.44 3.80 6.03
C PHE A 70 -10.37 4.95 6.46
N THR A 71 -9.96 6.21 6.31
CA THR A 71 -10.80 7.36 6.63
C THR A 71 -11.95 7.52 5.64
N HIS A 72 -11.86 6.93 4.45
CA HIS A 72 -12.94 6.94 3.45
C HIS A 72 -13.61 5.57 3.29
N LEU A 73 -13.25 4.58 4.09
CA LEU A 73 -13.84 3.25 4.04
C LEU A 73 -15.21 3.24 4.72
N THR A 74 -16.25 2.88 3.96
CA THR A 74 -17.63 2.74 4.47
C THR A 74 -17.97 1.31 4.88
N HIS A 75 -17.46 0.33 4.14
CA HIS A 75 -17.70 -1.10 4.38
C HIS A 75 -16.43 -1.90 4.14
N LEU A 76 -16.00 -2.69 5.13
CA LEU A 76 -14.77 -3.48 5.03
C LEU A 76 -14.72 -4.42 3.81
N PRO A 77 -15.81 -5.12 3.42
CA PRO A 77 -15.79 -5.98 2.24
C PRO A 77 -15.55 -5.26 0.90
N ASP A 78 -15.66 -3.93 0.85
CA ASP A 78 -15.33 -3.15 -0.35
C ASP A 78 -13.81 -3.04 -0.55
N ASN A 79 -13.03 -3.32 0.49
CA ASN A 79 -11.58 -3.36 0.45
C ASN A 79 -11.08 -4.79 0.17
N THR A 80 -10.32 -4.96 -0.91
CA THR A 80 -9.76 -6.26 -1.33
C THR A 80 -8.35 -6.53 -0.80
N ASP A 81 -7.72 -5.53 -0.21
CA ASP A 81 -6.36 -5.60 0.33
C ASP A 81 -6.32 -6.18 1.74
N TRP A 82 -7.46 -6.22 2.44
CA TRP A 82 -7.54 -6.60 3.84
C TRP A 82 -8.63 -7.62 4.14
N LEU A 83 -8.32 -8.56 5.03
CA LEU A 83 -9.19 -9.64 5.47
C LEU A 83 -9.40 -9.54 6.98
N GLY A 84 -10.64 -9.27 7.40
CA GLY A 84 -11.01 -9.36 8.82
C GLY A 84 -10.99 -10.81 9.29
N GLN A 85 -10.42 -11.07 10.46
CA GLN A 85 -10.24 -12.42 10.96
C GLN A 85 -11.34 -12.88 11.92
N THR A 86 -11.54 -14.19 12.00
CA THR A 86 -12.43 -14.82 12.99
C THR A 86 -11.83 -16.12 13.50
N TRP A 87 -11.32 -16.09 14.72
CA TRP A 87 -10.72 -17.23 15.40
C TRP A 87 -10.65 -16.96 16.92
N ASN A 88 -10.30 -17.97 17.70
CA ASN A 88 -10.11 -17.81 19.15
C ASN A 88 -8.90 -18.60 19.66
N LYS A 89 -8.41 -18.21 20.84
CA LYS A 89 -7.36 -18.89 21.60
C LYS A 89 -7.80 -19.02 23.06
N SER A 90 -7.59 -20.20 23.65
CA SER A 90 -7.80 -20.43 25.09
C SER A 90 -6.84 -19.59 25.93
N SER A 91 -7.17 -19.31 27.20
CA SER A 91 -6.30 -18.58 28.14
C SER A 91 -4.90 -19.20 28.25
N LYS A 92 -4.83 -20.54 28.28
CA LYS A 92 -3.56 -21.28 28.28
C LYS A 92 -2.72 -21.00 27.02
N SER A 93 -3.33 -20.98 25.84
CA SER A 93 -2.63 -20.72 24.58
C SER A 93 -2.25 -19.25 24.43
N ALA A 94 -3.13 -18.34 24.86
CA ALA A 94 -2.90 -16.89 24.92
C ALA A 94 -1.84 -16.51 25.95
N ARG A 95 -1.57 -17.39 26.93
CA ARG A 95 -0.67 -17.14 28.07
C ARG A 95 -1.14 -15.94 28.90
N GLY A 96 -2.45 -15.84 29.11
CA GLY A 96 -3.10 -14.81 29.92
C GLY A 96 -4.12 -15.41 30.87
N ASP A 97 -4.68 -14.57 31.74
CA ASP A 97 -5.77 -14.94 32.64
C ASP A 97 -7.06 -15.23 31.87
N PHE A 98 -7.22 -14.63 30.70
CA PHE A 98 -8.34 -14.79 29.79
C PHE A 98 -7.87 -15.33 28.44
N GLY A 99 -8.76 -16.00 27.72
CA GLY A 99 -8.56 -16.29 26.30
C GLY A 99 -8.82 -15.06 25.43
N GLU A 100 -8.66 -15.24 24.13
CA GLU A 100 -8.87 -14.20 23.13
C GLU A 100 -9.89 -14.69 22.10
N VAL A 101 -10.81 -13.83 21.68
CA VAL A 101 -11.72 -14.13 20.58
C VAL A 101 -11.74 -12.97 19.59
N PHE A 102 -11.31 -13.23 18.36
CA PHE A 102 -11.23 -12.26 17.28
C PHE A 102 -12.46 -12.37 16.42
N THR A 103 -13.13 -11.23 16.16
CA THR A 103 -14.36 -11.20 15.36
C THR A 103 -14.40 -9.98 14.46
N LYS A 104 -15.07 -10.12 13.31
CA LYS A 104 -15.29 -9.02 12.37
C LYS A 104 -16.18 -7.92 12.94
N ASP A 105 -17.02 -8.22 13.94
CA ASP A 105 -17.89 -7.24 14.60
C ASP A 105 -17.11 -6.22 15.43
N ASN A 106 -15.84 -6.50 15.72
CA ASN A 106 -14.93 -5.58 16.39
C ASN A 106 -14.05 -4.79 15.40
N ILE A 107 -14.32 -4.90 14.10
CA ILE A 107 -13.65 -4.16 13.03
C ILE A 107 -14.67 -3.21 12.41
N VAL A 108 -14.66 -1.95 12.83
CA VAL A 108 -15.76 -1.01 12.56
C VAL A 108 -15.26 0.17 11.72
N PRO A 109 -15.66 0.29 10.44
CA PRO A 109 -15.39 1.48 9.64
C PRO A 109 -16.10 2.71 10.22
N ASN A 110 -15.36 3.81 10.34
CA ASN A 110 -15.86 5.10 10.78
C ASN A 110 -15.41 6.20 9.79
N PRO A 111 -16.07 6.28 8.62
CA PRO A 111 -15.63 7.17 7.55
C PRO A 111 -15.75 8.65 7.96
N ALA A 112 -14.84 9.48 7.44
CA ALA A 112 -14.82 10.91 7.61
C ALA A 112 -16.13 11.55 7.13
N ARG A 113 -16.59 12.58 7.85
CA ARG A 113 -17.79 13.32 7.45
C ARG A 113 -17.47 14.18 6.23
N SER A 114 -18.14 13.94 5.11
CA SER A 114 -18.10 14.85 3.97
C SER A 114 -18.83 16.15 4.31
N SER A 115 -18.09 17.20 4.71
CA SER A 115 -18.60 18.56 4.67
C SER A 115 -17.44 19.57 4.58
N ARG A 116 -17.66 20.69 3.90
CA ARG A 116 -16.67 21.76 3.71
C ARG A 116 -16.21 22.46 5.01
N ILE A 117 -16.73 22.05 6.18
CA ILE A 117 -16.60 22.78 7.46
C ILE A 117 -16.19 21.86 8.65
N ILE A 118 -16.06 20.54 8.48
CA ILE A 118 -15.68 19.63 9.57
C ILE A 118 -14.18 19.32 9.51
N ARG A 119 -13.55 19.17 10.69
CA ARG A 119 -12.17 18.69 10.80
C ARG A 119 -12.06 17.34 10.09
N LEU A 120 -11.08 17.22 9.18
CA LEU A 120 -10.88 16.03 8.34
C LEU A 120 -10.67 14.73 9.14
N ASP A 121 -10.33 14.85 10.43
CA ASP A 121 -10.08 13.77 11.36
C ASP A 121 -11.33 13.24 12.07
N THR A 122 -12.53 13.80 11.84
CA THR A 122 -13.74 13.41 12.58
C THR A 122 -14.65 12.50 11.75
N GLY A 123 -14.88 11.29 12.25
CA GLY A 123 -15.70 10.27 11.61
C GLY A 123 -17.20 10.43 11.84
N ALA A 124 -17.98 9.58 11.17
CA ALA A 124 -19.43 9.54 11.23
C ALA A 124 -19.97 9.42 12.68
N ASN A 125 -19.33 8.60 13.52
CA ASN A 125 -19.72 8.40 14.92
C ASN A 125 -19.27 9.54 15.88
N GLY A 126 -18.56 10.56 15.38
CA GLY A 126 -18.04 11.68 16.18
C GLY A 126 -16.67 11.44 16.85
N GLN A 127 -16.10 10.24 16.71
CA GLN A 127 -14.71 9.91 17.07
C GLN A 127 -13.78 10.16 15.88
N ALA A 128 -12.50 9.77 16.03
CA ALA A 128 -11.51 9.86 14.96
C ALA A 128 -11.95 9.05 13.71
N ALA A 129 -11.84 9.64 12.53
CA ALA A 129 -12.14 8.97 11.26
C ALA A 129 -11.10 7.89 10.96
N GLY A 130 -11.54 6.72 10.52
CA GLY A 130 -10.68 5.57 10.24
C GLY A 130 -11.39 4.24 10.43
N LEU A 131 -10.61 3.16 10.51
CA LEU A 131 -11.07 1.84 10.88
C LEU A 131 -10.78 1.58 12.36
N ASP A 132 -11.82 1.36 13.16
CA ASP A 132 -11.68 1.04 14.58
C ASP A 132 -11.50 -0.47 14.76
N LEU A 133 -10.39 -0.87 15.38
CA LEU A 133 -10.15 -2.21 15.94
C LEU A 133 -10.45 -2.16 17.44
N ILE A 134 -11.50 -2.86 17.86
CA ILE A 134 -12.08 -2.70 19.20
C ILE A 134 -11.74 -3.90 20.10
N VAL A 135 -11.20 -3.61 21.28
CA VAL A 135 -11.19 -4.57 22.40
C VAL A 135 -12.36 -4.25 23.30
N ARG A 136 -13.22 -5.25 23.56
CA ARG A 136 -14.40 -5.08 24.41
C ARG A 136 -14.06 -5.22 25.88
N SER A 137 -14.68 -4.42 26.73
CA SER A 137 -14.50 -4.55 28.19
C SER A 137 -15.21 -5.77 28.77
N LYS A 138 -16.29 -6.21 28.13
CA LYS A 138 -17.07 -7.35 28.57
C LYS A 138 -16.44 -8.66 28.06
N VAL A 139 -15.90 -9.45 28.98
CA VAL A 139 -15.48 -10.83 28.73
C VAL A 139 -16.68 -11.71 28.36
N VAL A 140 -16.49 -12.60 27.40
CA VAL A 140 -17.49 -13.59 26.95
C VAL A 140 -16.82 -14.95 26.94
N ASP A 141 -17.40 -15.92 27.65
CA ASP A 141 -16.87 -17.29 27.75
C ASP A 141 -15.38 -17.36 28.15
N ASP A 142 -15.00 -16.56 29.17
CA ASP A 142 -13.63 -16.37 29.65
C ASP A 142 -12.63 -15.87 28.59
N MET A 143 -13.13 -15.27 27.50
CA MET A 143 -12.33 -14.68 26.43
C MET A 143 -12.60 -13.18 26.29
N VAL A 144 -11.56 -12.42 25.95
CA VAL A 144 -11.70 -10.99 25.64
C VAL A 144 -11.98 -10.81 24.15
N PRO A 145 -13.13 -10.23 23.76
CA PRO A 145 -13.40 -9.93 22.36
C PRO A 145 -12.43 -8.86 21.83
N SER A 146 -11.77 -9.20 20.74
CA SER A 146 -10.65 -8.48 20.13
C SER A 146 -10.83 -8.36 18.61
N ALA A 147 -9.91 -7.70 17.92
CA ALA A 147 -9.98 -7.43 16.49
C ALA A 147 -8.63 -7.67 15.80
N GLU A 148 -8.68 -8.26 14.60
CA GLU A 148 -7.52 -8.55 13.77
C GLU A 148 -7.86 -8.39 12.29
N LEU A 149 -6.96 -7.75 11.56
CA LEU A 149 -7.05 -7.48 10.13
C LEU A 149 -5.72 -7.81 9.45
N ASP A 150 -5.78 -8.72 8.47
CA ASP A 150 -4.59 -9.20 7.76
C ASP A 150 -4.57 -8.68 6.33
N SER A 151 -3.40 -8.38 5.79
CA SER A 151 -3.30 -8.12 4.36
C SER A 151 -3.64 -9.38 3.57
N SER A 152 -4.41 -9.24 2.49
CA SER A 152 -4.82 -10.36 1.62
C SER A 152 -3.63 -10.99 0.89
N ARG A 153 -2.53 -10.24 0.74
CA ARG A 153 -1.26 -10.72 0.19
C ARG A 153 -0.37 -11.30 1.29
N SER A 154 0.22 -12.46 1.00
CA SER A 154 1.19 -13.17 1.85
C SER A 154 2.55 -13.37 1.18
N ASP A 155 2.77 -12.71 0.04
CA ASP A 155 4.00 -12.74 -0.73
C ASP A 155 4.88 -11.49 -0.49
N ILE A 156 4.70 -10.82 0.66
CA ILE A 156 5.34 -9.55 1.00
C ILE A 156 6.74 -9.81 1.55
N LEU A 157 7.77 -9.34 0.84
CA LEU A 157 9.18 -9.38 1.22
C LEU A 157 9.87 -8.06 0.96
N TRP A 158 10.76 -7.69 1.86
CA TRP A 158 11.51 -6.43 1.88
C TRP A 158 10.63 -5.21 1.57
N GLY A 159 10.27 -4.46 2.60
CA GLY A 159 9.37 -3.34 2.42
C GLY A 159 9.55 -2.22 3.42
N SER A 160 9.00 -1.07 3.05
CA SER A 160 8.69 0.03 3.97
C SER A 160 7.20 -0.02 4.27
N PHE A 161 6.85 -0.46 5.47
CA PHE A 161 5.47 -0.64 5.92
C PHE A 161 5.11 0.46 6.89
N ARG A 162 4.02 1.20 6.63
CA ARG A 162 3.65 2.41 7.36
C ARG A 162 2.18 2.34 7.74
N ALA A 163 1.87 2.59 9.00
CA ALA A 163 0.51 2.67 9.50
C ALA A 163 0.29 4.01 10.23
N GLY A 164 -0.79 4.71 9.85
CA GLY A 164 -1.26 5.90 10.57
C GLY A 164 -2.20 5.46 11.68
N LEU A 165 -1.75 5.45 12.93
CA LEU A 165 -2.49 4.90 14.06
C LEU A 165 -2.77 5.97 15.12
N LYS A 166 -3.95 5.90 15.72
CA LYS A 166 -4.29 6.58 16.98
C LYS A 166 -4.58 5.53 18.04
N LEU A 167 -3.80 5.55 19.11
CA LEU A 167 -3.86 4.53 20.15
C LEU A 167 -4.89 4.88 21.22
N THR A 168 -5.36 3.87 21.95
CA THR A 168 -6.23 4.07 23.12
C THR A 168 -5.42 4.53 24.33
N GLY A 169 -6.02 5.42 25.13
CA GLY A 169 -5.53 5.71 26.49
C GLY A 169 -6.19 4.85 27.57
N ASP A 170 -7.13 3.98 27.20
CA ASP A 170 -7.77 3.05 28.13
C ASP A 170 -6.83 1.88 28.42
N PRO A 171 -6.36 1.72 29.68
CA PRO A 171 -5.40 0.69 30.02
C PRO A 171 -6.03 -0.69 29.91
N GLY A 172 -5.19 -1.69 29.60
CA GLY A 172 -5.59 -3.09 29.56
C GLY A 172 -5.64 -3.68 28.15
N THR A 173 -4.88 -3.16 27.19
CA THR A 173 -4.84 -3.68 25.82
C THR A 173 -3.43 -3.66 25.22
N CYS A 174 -3.22 -4.49 24.21
CA CYS A 174 -2.10 -4.43 23.28
C CYS A 174 -2.63 -4.05 21.89
N ALA A 175 -2.20 -2.90 21.36
CA ALA A 175 -2.33 -2.56 19.94
C ALA A 175 -1.06 -3.00 19.21
N ALA A 176 -1.19 -3.60 18.04
CA ALA A 176 -0.07 -4.13 17.28
C ALA A 176 -0.17 -3.78 15.79
N PHE A 177 0.97 -3.41 15.21
CA PHE A 177 1.20 -3.37 13.77
C PHE A 177 2.45 -4.19 13.48
N PHE A 178 2.29 -5.27 12.73
CA PHE A 178 3.35 -6.25 12.58
C PHE A 178 3.37 -6.92 11.21
N TRP A 179 4.53 -7.48 10.87
CA TRP A 179 4.70 -8.36 9.72
C TRP A 179 4.87 -9.80 10.24
N TYR A 180 4.22 -10.76 9.58
CA TYR A 180 4.15 -12.14 10.08
C TYR A 180 4.30 -13.18 8.96
N TYR A 181 5.16 -14.18 9.20
CA TYR A 181 5.17 -15.46 8.49
C TYR A 181 4.73 -16.61 9.41
N ASN A 182 5.36 -16.70 10.59
CA ASN A 182 5.01 -17.65 11.65
C ASN A 182 5.57 -17.20 13.02
N ASP A 183 5.28 -17.95 14.09
CA ASP A 183 5.75 -17.71 15.47
C ASP A 183 7.29 -17.60 15.67
N THR A 184 8.09 -17.86 14.63
CA THR A 184 9.56 -17.74 14.67
C THR A 184 10.12 -16.73 13.67
N GLN A 185 9.26 -16.05 12.93
CA GLN A 185 9.59 -15.05 11.93
C GLN A 185 8.49 -13.99 11.90
N GLU A 186 8.69 -12.96 12.70
CA GLU A 186 7.72 -11.90 12.96
C GLU A 186 8.46 -10.60 13.31
N ILE A 187 7.88 -9.47 12.92
CA ILE A 187 8.39 -8.13 13.20
C ILE A 187 7.27 -7.32 13.83
N ASP A 188 7.44 -6.92 15.09
CA ASP A 188 6.37 -6.33 15.86
C ASP A 188 6.64 -4.88 16.26
N MET A 189 5.60 -4.06 16.16
CA MET A 189 5.44 -2.85 16.96
C MET A 189 4.21 -3.01 17.85
N GLU A 190 4.43 -3.19 19.16
CA GLU A 190 3.37 -3.45 20.14
C GLU A 190 3.29 -2.35 21.21
N PHE A 191 2.07 -1.85 21.43
CA PHE A 191 1.77 -0.74 22.32
C PHE A 191 0.86 -1.20 23.46
N LEU A 192 1.40 -1.20 24.67
CA LEU A 192 0.70 -1.65 25.86
C LEU A 192 0.06 -0.44 26.55
N SER A 193 -1.25 -0.28 26.40
CA SER A 193 -1.97 0.90 26.93
C SER A 193 -1.88 1.00 28.45
N GLN A 194 -1.65 -0.13 29.15
CA GLN A 194 -1.42 -0.15 30.59
C GLN A 194 -0.09 0.49 31.02
N GLU A 195 0.89 0.61 30.11
CA GLU A 195 2.19 1.23 30.39
C GLU A 195 2.21 2.74 30.11
N PHE A 196 1.11 3.30 29.59
CA PHE A 196 1.02 4.72 29.30
C PHE A 196 0.78 5.56 30.56
N ASP A 197 1.60 6.59 30.76
CA ASP A 197 1.45 7.60 31.81
C ASP A 197 1.62 9.00 31.21
N ALA A 198 0.49 9.58 30.79
CA ALA A 198 0.44 10.91 30.20
C ALA A 198 0.91 12.02 31.14
N SER A 199 0.81 11.82 32.47
CA SER A 199 1.29 12.81 33.44
C SER A 199 2.82 12.91 33.48
N LYS A 200 3.51 11.84 33.04
CA LYS A 200 4.97 11.74 33.00
C LYS A 200 5.54 11.71 31.57
N ASN A 201 4.68 11.83 30.55
CA ASN A 201 5.06 11.68 29.15
C ASN A 201 5.72 10.32 28.85
N ILE A 202 5.18 9.25 29.46
CA ILE A 202 5.65 7.88 29.28
C ILE A 202 4.69 7.15 28.35
N PHE A 203 5.18 6.77 27.17
CA PHE A 203 4.44 6.08 26.11
C PHE A 203 5.33 5.05 25.41
N PRO A 204 5.61 3.89 26.04
CA PRO A 204 6.54 2.92 25.50
C PRO A 204 5.95 2.19 24.28
N VAL A 205 6.78 1.96 23.28
CA VAL A 205 6.56 0.97 22.22
C VAL A 205 7.52 -0.19 22.42
N ASN A 206 7.02 -1.41 22.28
CA ASN A 206 7.80 -2.63 22.25
C ASN A 206 8.09 -2.97 20.79
N LEU A 207 9.37 -3.02 20.44
CA LEU A 207 9.86 -3.43 19.14
C LEU A 207 10.40 -4.85 19.30
N VAL A 208 9.89 -5.80 18.53
CA VAL A 208 10.22 -7.22 18.72
C VAL A 208 10.53 -7.89 17.39
N LEU A 209 11.54 -8.76 17.38
CA LEU A 209 11.68 -9.78 16.34
C LEU A 209 11.49 -11.15 17.01
N GLN A 210 10.38 -11.83 16.69
CA GLN A 210 10.23 -13.22 17.11
C GLN A 210 11.18 -14.09 16.29
N SER A 211 11.76 -15.08 16.97
CA SER A 211 12.78 -15.94 16.40
C SER A 211 12.70 -17.33 16.99
N ARG A 212 13.37 -18.29 16.33
CA ARG A 212 13.61 -19.62 16.90
C ARG A 212 14.21 -19.55 18.31
N ALA A 213 15.17 -18.65 18.52
CA ALA A 213 15.79 -18.46 19.82
C ALA A 213 14.78 -17.93 20.85
N ALA A 214 13.92 -16.99 20.48
CA ALA A 214 12.88 -16.47 21.37
C ALA A 214 11.89 -17.57 21.76
N LEU A 215 11.46 -18.41 20.80
CA LEU A 215 10.64 -19.58 21.04
C LEU A 215 11.30 -20.55 22.04
N GLU A 216 12.58 -20.88 21.83
CA GLU A 216 13.36 -21.76 22.72
C GLU A 216 13.57 -21.16 24.11
N ALA A 217 13.53 -19.83 24.23
CA ALA A 217 13.49 -19.08 25.48
C ALA A 217 12.05 -18.92 26.05
N GLY A 218 11.07 -19.66 25.56
CA GLY A 218 9.69 -19.63 26.03
C GLY A 218 8.88 -18.44 25.50
N TYR A 219 9.07 -18.09 24.23
CA TYR A 219 8.50 -16.90 23.57
C TYR A 219 8.99 -15.58 24.20
N ASN A 220 10.25 -15.55 24.67
CA ASN A 220 10.85 -14.39 25.31
C ASN A 220 11.94 -13.78 24.44
N ALA A 221 11.54 -12.88 23.54
CA ALA A 221 12.49 -12.16 22.67
C ALA A 221 13.45 -11.26 23.47
N GLN A 222 13.06 -10.76 24.65
CA GLN A 222 13.93 -9.98 25.53
C GLN A 222 15.15 -10.78 26.00
N ALA A 223 14.99 -12.08 26.22
CA ALA A 223 16.09 -12.97 26.60
C ALA A 223 17.08 -13.25 25.46
N THR A 224 16.77 -12.85 24.23
CA THR A 224 17.58 -13.17 23.03
C THR A 224 18.17 -11.96 22.33
N GLY A 225 18.00 -10.76 22.89
CA GLY A 225 18.52 -9.51 22.32
C GLY A 225 17.68 -8.93 21.18
N ASN A 226 16.54 -9.52 20.87
CA ASN A 226 15.65 -9.19 19.75
C ASN A 226 14.42 -8.40 20.21
N PHE A 227 14.61 -7.55 21.22
CA PHE A 227 13.56 -6.76 21.85
C PHE A 227 14.11 -5.41 22.28
N LYS A 228 13.40 -4.33 21.96
CA LYS A 228 13.70 -2.97 22.41
C LYS A 228 12.43 -2.28 22.86
N LYS A 229 12.45 -1.73 24.07
CA LYS A 229 11.37 -0.87 24.59
C LYS A 229 11.82 0.58 24.51
N ILE A 230 11.11 1.40 23.75
CA ILE A 230 11.47 2.79 23.48
C ILE A 230 10.30 3.70 23.85
N ASN A 231 10.56 4.81 24.54
CA ASN A 231 9.53 5.80 24.83
C ASN A 231 9.27 6.67 23.59
N LEU A 232 8.02 6.78 23.15
CA LEU A 232 7.64 7.69 22.07
C LEU A 232 7.85 9.16 22.50
N PRO A 233 8.25 10.05 21.58
CA PRO A 233 8.47 11.47 21.89
C PRO A 233 7.18 12.29 21.92
N PHE A 234 6.02 11.64 21.81
CA PHE A 234 4.69 12.24 21.74
C PHE A 234 3.67 11.37 22.48
N ASP A 235 2.47 11.91 22.73
CA ASP A 235 1.34 11.19 23.29
C ASP A 235 0.51 10.54 22.16
N PRO A 236 0.61 9.22 21.97
CA PRO A 236 0.00 8.52 20.85
C PRO A 236 -1.53 8.38 20.97
N THR A 237 -2.10 8.83 22.10
CA THR A 237 -3.54 8.76 22.37
C THR A 237 -4.28 10.02 21.91
N ARG A 238 -3.55 11.11 21.67
CA ARG A 238 -4.15 12.42 21.36
C ARG A 238 -4.41 12.61 19.88
N ASP A 239 -3.50 12.17 19.04
CA ASP A 239 -3.55 12.36 17.59
C ASP A 239 -3.10 11.10 16.86
N PHE A 240 -3.26 11.09 15.54
CA PHE A 240 -2.68 10.06 14.70
C PHE A 240 -1.19 10.29 14.51
N HIS A 241 -0.43 9.20 14.58
CA HIS A 241 1.01 9.18 14.33
C HIS A 241 1.35 8.08 13.33
N GLU A 242 2.42 8.28 12.55
CA GLU A 242 2.91 7.24 11.64
C GLU A 242 3.90 6.33 12.37
N TYR A 243 3.64 5.03 12.30
CA TYR A 243 4.56 3.99 12.73
C TYR A 243 5.04 3.22 11.50
N ARG A 244 6.36 3.04 11.39
CA ARG A 244 6.98 2.47 10.19
C ARG A 244 7.99 1.38 10.54
N MET A 245 7.94 0.30 9.77
CA MET A 245 8.94 -0.75 9.74
C MET A 245 9.57 -0.78 8.35
N ASP A 246 10.87 -0.52 8.27
CA ASP A 246 11.67 -0.87 7.09
C ASP A 246 12.24 -2.26 7.30
N PHE A 247 11.61 -3.25 6.70
CA PHE A 247 12.09 -4.62 6.65
C PHE A 247 12.96 -4.79 5.43
N LEU A 248 14.27 -5.00 5.62
CA LEU A 248 15.25 -5.15 4.56
C LEU A 248 16.04 -6.45 4.76
N PRO A 249 16.80 -6.91 3.75
CA PRO A 249 17.71 -8.03 3.94
C PRO A 249 18.60 -7.80 5.17
N GLN A 250 18.54 -8.73 6.13
CA GLN A 250 19.37 -8.77 7.35
C GLN A 250 19.15 -7.65 8.38
N ARG A 251 18.18 -6.75 8.18
CA ARG A 251 17.89 -5.69 9.14
C ARG A 251 16.44 -5.23 9.14
N VAL A 252 15.99 -4.76 10.29
CA VAL A 252 14.73 -4.04 10.46
C VAL A 252 14.99 -2.72 11.14
N ILE A 253 14.45 -1.63 10.60
CA ILE A 253 14.53 -0.31 11.19
C ILE A 253 13.12 0.18 11.49
N PHE A 254 12.91 0.61 12.73
CA PHE A 254 11.63 1.08 13.24
C PHE A 254 11.63 2.60 13.33
N TYR A 255 10.51 3.23 12.98
CA TYR A 255 10.33 4.67 13.03
C TYR A 255 8.98 5.04 13.64
N ALA A 256 8.94 6.24 14.20
CA ALA A 256 7.72 6.95 14.57
C ALA A 256 7.81 8.39 14.05
N ASP A 257 6.82 8.86 13.30
CA ASP A 257 6.79 10.19 12.65
C ASP A 257 8.07 10.53 11.86
N GLY A 258 8.62 9.53 11.17
CA GLY A 258 9.86 9.65 10.39
C GLY A 258 11.15 9.70 11.23
N GLN A 259 11.06 9.67 12.57
CA GLN A 259 12.21 9.55 13.45
C GLN A 259 12.55 8.07 13.68
N ALA A 260 13.80 7.68 13.43
CA ALA A 260 14.29 6.34 13.72
C ALA A 260 14.28 6.08 15.24
N LEU A 261 13.65 4.97 15.64
CA LEU A 261 13.56 4.52 17.03
C LEU A 261 14.64 3.48 17.34
N ALA A 262 14.79 2.48 16.47
CA ALA A 262 15.79 1.44 16.61
C ALA A 262 16.07 0.73 15.29
N GLU A 263 17.28 0.18 15.19
CA GLU A 263 17.66 -0.81 14.19
C GLU A 263 17.95 -2.15 14.90
N MET A 264 17.52 -3.24 14.28
CA MET A 264 17.82 -4.61 14.70
C MET A 264 18.34 -5.40 13.51
N THR A 265 19.36 -6.22 13.76
CA THR A 265 20.08 -7.00 12.74
C THR A 265 20.35 -8.40 13.26
N GLY A 266 20.64 -9.35 12.37
CA GLY A 266 21.07 -10.71 12.73
C GLY A 266 19.99 -11.76 12.46
N ASP A 267 20.19 -12.95 13.01
CA ASP A 267 19.44 -14.17 12.63
C ASP A 267 17.96 -14.15 13.02
N ALA A 268 17.52 -13.17 13.82
CA ALA A 268 16.11 -12.97 14.13
C ALA A 268 15.35 -12.15 13.08
N VAL A 269 16.05 -11.52 12.14
CA VAL A 269 15.40 -10.83 11.02
C VAL A 269 14.78 -11.88 10.09
N PRO A 270 13.47 -11.78 9.79
CA PRO A 270 12.82 -12.76 8.91
C PRO A 270 13.42 -12.84 7.51
N ASP A 271 13.27 -13.99 6.87
CA ASP A 271 13.78 -14.30 5.53
C ASP A 271 12.75 -14.98 4.61
N HIS A 272 11.53 -15.19 5.09
CA HIS A 272 10.42 -15.77 4.34
C HIS A 272 9.37 -14.74 3.96
N PRO A 273 8.60 -14.96 2.88
CA PRO A 273 7.48 -14.09 2.56
C PRO A 273 6.35 -14.23 3.58
N GLY A 274 5.71 -13.11 3.89
CA GLY A 274 4.67 -13.03 4.90
C GLY A 274 3.65 -11.97 4.54
N HIS A 275 2.93 -11.50 5.55
CA HIS A 275 1.85 -10.53 5.41
C HIS A 275 1.87 -9.52 6.54
N LEU A 276 1.13 -8.42 6.37
CA LEU A 276 0.94 -7.42 7.41
C LEU A 276 -0.30 -7.74 8.23
N ILE A 277 -0.22 -7.47 9.53
CA ILE A 277 -1.34 -7.63 10.45
C ILE A 277 -1.49 -6.34 11.28
N LEU A 278 -2.74 -5.91 11.41
CA LEU A 278 -3.19 -4.91 12.37
C LEU A 278 -4.06 -5.61 13.41
N GLN A 279 -3.71 -5.47 14.68
CA GLN A 279 -4.39 -6.20 15.75
C GLN A 279 -4.60 -5.32 16.97
N HIS A 280 -5.73 -5.49 17.65
CA HIS A 280 -5.97 -4.89 18.95
C HIS A 280 -6.62 -5.94 19.85
N TRP A 281 -5.94 -6.27 20.94
CA TRP A 281 -6.28 -7.44 21.75
C TRP A 281 -5.98 -7.26 23.23
N SER A 282 -6.51 -8.17 24.03
CA SER A 282 -6.19 -8.30 25.45
C SER A 282 -6.39 -9.74 25.89
N ASN A 283 -5.58 -10.19 26.85
CA ASN A 283 -5.70 -11.50 27.48
C ASN A 283 -5.46 -11.46 28.99
N GLY A 284 -5.22 -10.27 29.55
CA GLY A 284 -4.98 -10.08 30.98
C GLY A 284 -3.63 -10.56 31.49
N ASN A 285 -2.68 -10.91 30.61
CA ASN A 285 -1.30 -11.13 31.05
C ASN A 285 -0.76 -9.82 31.66
N ALA A 286 -0.44 -9.84 32.96
CA ALA A 286 0.01 -8.67 33.71
C ALA A 286 1.34 -8.07 33.19
N LEU A 287 2.17 -8.87 32.51
CA LEU A 287 3.42 -8.41 31.89
C LEU A 287 3.21 -7.92 30.45
N TRP A 288 2.00 -8.01 29.91
CA TRP A 288 1.70 -7.64 28.53
C TRP A 288 0.44 -6.76 28.44
N SER A 289 -0.70 -7.31 28.01
CA SER A 289 -1.92 -6.53 27.81
C SER A 289 -2.52 -6.00 29.11
N GLY A 290 -2.44 -6.76 30.21
CA GLY A 290 -2.93 -6.39 31.55
C GLY A 290 -4.43 -6.13 31.69
N GLY A 291 -5.21 -6.39 30.65
CA GLY A 291 -6.65 -6.17 30.64
C GLY A 291 -7.49 -7.28 31.28
N PRO A 292 -8.79 -7.37 30.95
CA PRO A 292 -9.52 -6.57 29.98
C PRO A 292 -9.59 -5.07 30.34
N PRO A 293 -9.81 -4.18 29.37
CA PRO A 293 -9.98 -2.76 29.66
C PRO A 293 -11.31 -2.50 30.39
N GLN A 294 -11.38 -1.43 31.18
CA GLN A 294 -12.59 -1.08 31.96
C GLN A 294 -13.77 -0.62 31.08
N ARG A 295 -13.47 -0.14 29.88
CA ARG A 295 -14.42 0.25 28.83
C ARG A 295 -13.88 -0.17 27.47
N ASP A 296 -14.75 -0.26 26.47
CA ASP A 296 -14.34 -0.60 25.11
C ASP A 296 -13.22 0.34 24.66
N ALA A 297 -12.11 -0.25 24.24
CA ALA A 297 -10.89 0.45 23.88
C ALA A 297 -10.68 0.34 22.38
N MET A 298 -10.31 1.45 21.74
CA MET A 298 -10.23 1.56 20.28
C MET A 298 -8.79 1.85 19.83
N LEU A 299 -8.29 1.03 18.91
CA LEU A 299 -7.18 1.38 18.04
C LEU A 299 -7.81 1.89 16.74
N THR A 300 -7.59 3.15 16.38
CA THR A 300 -8.10 3.69 15.11
C THR A 300 -6.98 3.73 14.08
N VAL A 301 -7.22 3.15 12.92
CA VAL A 301 -6.29 3.11 11.78
C VAL A 301 -6.78 4.11 10.72
N ALA A 302 -5.98 5.13 10.41
CA ALA A 302 -6.29 6.09 9.35
C ALA A 302 -5.90 5.53 7.96
N TYR A 303 -4.72 4.91 7.87
CA TYR A 303 -4.25 4.28 6.64
C TYR A 303 -3.20 3.21 6.89
N VAL A 304 -2.96 2.42 5.84
CA VAL A 304 -1.71 1.68 5.66
C VAL A 304 -1.12 2.03 4.30
N ARG A 305 0.20 2.24 4.26
CA ARG A 305 1.02 2.38 3.06
C ARG A 305 2.18 1.40 3.16
N ALA A 306 2.16 0.37 2.33
CA ALA A 306 3.18 -0.65 2.27
C ALA A 306 3.79 -0.66 0.87
N TYR A 307 5.09 -0.41 0.78
CA TYR A 307 5.86 -0.52 -0.46
C TYR A 307 6.82 -1.67 -0.28
N PHE A 308 6.79 -2.66 -1.17
CA PHE A 308 7.51 -3.90 -0.95
C PHE A 308 7.90 -4.61 -2.24
N ASN A 309 8.72 -5.64 -2.11
CA ASN A 309 9.01 -6.58 -3.17
C ASN A 309 8.19 -7.86 -3.00
N SER A 310 7.69 -8.39 -4.11
CA SER A 310 6.92 -9.62 -4.08
C SER A 310 7.80 -10.86 -4.21
N SER A 311 7.53 -11.89 -3.41
CA SER A 311 8.11 -13.23 -3.64
C SER A 311 7.50 -13.97 -4.83
N SER A 312 6.35 -13.52 -5.35
CA SER A 312 5.63 -14.14 -6.46
C SER A 312 6.31 -13.92 -7.80
N ASP A 313 6.54 -15.00 -8.54
CA ASP A 313 7.17 -14.92 -9.87
C ASP A 313 6.31 -14.17 -10.89
N ALA A 314 4.98 -14.24 -10.75
CA ALA A 314 4.08 -13.46 -11.60
C ALA A 314 4.32 -11.96 -11.43
N ARG A 315 4.50 -11.50 -10.19
CA ARG A 315 4.71 -10.09 -9.85
C ARG A 315 6.09 -9.59 -10.28
N LYS A 316 7.12 -10.43 -10.16
CA LYS A 316 8.45 -10.14 -10.70
C LYS A 316 8.41 -10.00 -12.23
N GLN A 317 7.73 -10.91 -12.92
CA GLN A 317 7.54 -10.82 -14.38
C GLN A 317 6.70 -9.61 -14.79
N ASP A 318 5.70 -9.23 -14.00
CA ASP A 318 4.92 -8.02 -14.22
C ASP A 318 5.81 -6.78 -14.16
N TRP A 319 6.71 -6.71 -13.16
CA TRP A 319 7.71 -5.64 -13.05
C TRP A 319 8.68 -5.61 -14.23
N GLU A 320 9.25 -6.76 -14.63
CA GLU A 320 10.16 -6.84 -15.78
C GLU A 320 9.52 -6.38 -17.10
N LYS A 321 8.22 -6.62 -17.28
CA LYS A 321 7.50 -6.21 -18.49
C LYS A 321 7.20 -4.72 -18.51
N ARG A 322 6.88 -4.13 -17.35
CA ARG A 322 6.43 -2.73 -17.24
C ARG A 322 7.59 -1.74 -17.06
N CYS A 323 8.67 -2.13 -16.37
CA CYS A 323 9.83 -1.29 -16.16
C CYS A 323 10.82 -1.40 -17.33
N HIS A 324 10.85 -0.38 -18.20
CA HIS A 324 11.74 -0.37 -19.37
C HIS A 324 13.09 0.30 -19.10
N ASP A 325 13.10 1.40 -18.37
CA ASP A 325 14.30 2.15 -18.02
C ASP A 325 14.10 2.80 -16.65
N VAL A 326 14.74 2.24 -15.63
CA VAL A 326 14.66 2.75 -14.25
C VAL A 326 15.20 4.16 -14.10
N ALA A 327 16.06 4.62 -15.02
CA ALA A 327 16.62 5.96 -15.01
C ALA A 327 15.77 6.99 -15.78
N ALA A 328 14.70 6.55 -16.45
CA ALA A 328 13.82 7.46 -17.17
C ALA A 328 13.09 8.40 -16.18
N PRO A 329 12.86 9.68 -16.57
CA PRO A 329 12.11 10.61 -15.73
C PRO A 329 10.70 10.07 -15.43
N GLY A 330 10.34 10.02 -14.15
CA GLY A 330 9.04 9.51 -13.70
C GLY A 330 8.97 8.00 -13.50
N ALA A 331 10.02 7.25 -13.90
CA ALA A 331 10.02 5.80 -13.81
C ALA A 331 9.93 5.27 -12.39
N VAL A 332 10.59 5.95 -11.46
CA VAL A 332 10.58 5.64 -10.03
C VAL A 332 10.00 6.82 -9.26
N CYS A 333 9.01 6.54 -8.41
CA CYS A 333 8.36 7.55 -7.59
C CYS A 333 8.91 7.57 -6.17
N GLN A 334 9.21 8.77 -5.68
CA GLN A 334 9.74 8.93 -4.32
C GLN A 334 8.61 8.78 -3.30
N ILE A 335 8.77 7.86 -2.35
CA ILE A 335 7.84 7.67 -1.24
C ILE A 335 7.97 8.89 -0.32
N PRO A 336 6.89 9.64 -0.08
CA PRO A 336 6.98 10.80 0.79
C PRO A 336 7.28 10.39 2.25
N GLU A 337 8.37 10.93 2.79
CA GLU A 337 8.81 10.65 4.17
C GLU A 337 7.89 11.23 5.25
N LYS A 338 7.32 12.41 4.99
CA LYS A 338 6.33 13.05 5.85
C LYS A 338 5.01 13.15 5.12
N VAL A 339 3.98 12.55 5.69
CA VAL A 339 2.63 12.60 5.15
C VAL A 339 1.66 13.02 6.25
N SER A 340 0.65 13.79 5.86
CA SER A 340 -0.45 14.12 6.75
C SER A 340 -1.16 12.84 7.16
N VAL A 341 -1.15 12.51 8.45
CA VAL A 341 -1.67 11.21 8.87
C VAL A 341 -3.20 11.14 8.63
N ALA A 342 -3.88 12.28 8.77
CA ALA A 342 -5.31 12.45 8.50
C ALA A 342 -5.68 12.61 7.02
N ASN A 343 -4.71 12.76 6.12
CA ASN A 343 -4.96 12.87 4.69
C ASN A 343 -3.73 12.34 3.92
N PRO A 344 -3.56 11.02 3.88
CA PRO A 344 -2.39 10.43 3.28
C PRO A 344 -2.39 10.62 1.78
N SER A 345 -1.28 11.11 1.24
CA SER A 345 -1.06 11.09 -0.21
C SER A 345 -0.82 9.63 -0.63
N LEU A 346 -1.74 9.06 -1.41
CA LEU A 346 -1.66 7.69 -1.90
C LEU A 346 -1.44 7.68 -3.42
N PHE A 347 -0.47 6.90 -3.89
CA PHE A 347 -0.27 6.66 -5.31
C PHE A 347 -1.47 5.95 -5.93
N SER A 348 -2.17 5.09 -5.18
CA SER A 348 -3.36 4.36 -5.63
C SER A 348 -4.56 5.26 -5.97
N THR A 349 -4.54 6.53 -5.55
CA THR A 349 -5.58 7.52 -5.91
C THR A 349 -5.23 8.32 -7.16
N ALA A 350 -3.99 8.27 -7.61
CA ALA A 350 -3.53 8.98 -8.79
C ALA A 350 -3.56 8.09 -10.04
N SER A 351 -4.00 8.67 -11.17
CA SER A 351 -4.07 7.95 -12.43
C SER A 351 -2.68 7.56 -12.93
N ASN A 352 -2.58 6.35 -13.49
CA ASN A 352 -1.36 5.80 -14.10
C ASN A 352 -0.17 5.53 -13.17
N MET A 353 -0.31 5.65 -11.84
CA MET A 353 0.81 5.50 -10.91
C MET A 353 0.97 4.10 -10.30
N THR A 354 0.00 3.19 -10.46
CA THR A 354 -0.02 1.87 -9.78
C THR A 354 -0.27 0.68 -10.71
N ASN A 355 -0.08 0.90 -12.01
CA ASN A 355 -0.42 -0.06 -13.06
C ASN A 355 0.26 -1.42 -12.83
N ASN A 356 -0.55 -2.42 -12.49
CA ASN A 356 -0.10 -3.77 -12.17
C ASN A 356 0.89 -3.82 -10.98
N GLN A 357 0.76 -2.92 -10.00
CA GLN A 357 1.60 -2.83 -8.78
C GLN A 357 0.81 -3.12 -7.49
N THR A 358 -0.51 -3.09 -7.58
CA THR A 358 -1.45 -3.32 -6.48
C THR A 358 -2.55 -4.28 -6.93
N VAL A 359 -3.22 -4.92 -5.97
CA VAL A 359 -4.41 -5.76 -6.21
C VAL A 359 -5.71 -5.00 -5.98
N SER A 360 -5.66 -3.86 -5.28
CA SER A 360 -6.79 -2.96 -5.12
C SER A 360 -7.03 -2.18 -6.41
N ALA A 361 -8.23 -2.34 -6.97
CA ALA A 361 -8.76 -1.35 -7.88
C ALA A 361 -9.11 -0.11 -7.04
N GLY A 362 -8.16 0.82 -6.91
CA GLY A 362 -8.26 2.00 -6.05
C GLY A 362 -9.62 2.72 -6.11
N GLY A 363 -9.94 3.43 -5.01
CA GLY A 363 -11.25 4.02 -4.69
C GLY A 363 -11.92 4.86 -5.78
N PHE A 364 -13.13 5.33 -5.46
CA PHE A 364 -14.19 5.96 -6.29
C PHE A 364 -13.80 6.63 -7.64
N GLU A 365 -12.60 7.22 -7.78
CA GLU A 365 -12.10 7.83 -9.01
C GLU A 365 -11.48 6.87 -10.05
N ALA A 366 -10.86 5.75 -9.65
CA ALA A 366 -10.22 4.83 -10.62
C ALA A 366 -11.25 4.14 -11.53
N ARG A 367 -12.48 3.94 -11.04
CA ARG A 367 -13.62 3.44 -11.84
C ARG A 367 -14.01 4.40 -12.97
N ASN A 368 -13.82 5.71 -12.79
CA ASN A 368 -14.12 6.70 -13.84
C ASN A 368 -12.97 6.84 -14.84
N SER A 369 -11.73 6.59 -14.42
CA SER A 369 -10.54 6.65 -15.27
C SER A 369 -10.46 5.51 -16.30
N LEU A 370 -10.81 4.28 -15.91
CA LEU A 370 -10.86 3.13 -16.82
C LEU A 370 -11.92 3.28 -17.93
N ALA A 371 -13.02 3.98 -17.64
CA ALA A 371 -14.05 4.30 -18.64
C ALA A 371 -13.61 5.42 -19.62
N ALA A 372 -12.74 6.33 -19.18
CA ALA A 372 -12.21 7.41 -20.02
C ALA A 372 -11.04 6.95 -20.91
N GLY A 373 -10.19 6.06 -20.42
CA GLY A 373 -9.03 5.54 -21.17
C GLY A 373 -9.40 4.62 -22.35
N ALA A 374 -10.54 3.92 -22.27
CA ALA A 374 -10.98 3.01 -23.34
C ALA A 374 -11.67 3.72 -24.52
N ASN A 375 -12.03 5.00 -24.40
CA ASN A 375 -12.82 5.72 -25.42
C ASN A 375 -12.18 7.01 -25.94
N ALA A 376 -10.96 7.35 -25.52
CA ALA A 376 -10.27 8.56 -25.99
C ALA A 376 -9.45 8.34 -27.28
N VAL A 377 -9.86 7.42 -28.17
CA VAL A 377 -9.55 7.61 -29.59
C VAL A 377 -10.57 8.63 -30.08
N SER A 378 -10.19 9.90 -30.09
CA SER A 378 -10.99 10.97 -30.68
C SER A 378 -11.33 10.57 -32.12
N TRP A 379 -12.55 10.07 -32.34
CA TRP A 379 -13.10 9.79 -33.66
C TRP A 379 -13.00 11.02 -34.57
N PHE A 380 -12.88 12.21 -33.99
CA PHE A 380 -12.61 13.45 -34.70
C PHE A 380 -11.27 13.42 -35.46
N ALA A 381 -10.19 12.89 -34.84
CA ALA A 381 -8.89 12.78 -35.49
C ALA A 381 -8.90 11.74 -36.63
N VAL A 382 -9.63 10.63 -36.45
CA VAL A 382 -9.79 9.58 -37.47
C VAL A 382 -10.64 10.09 -38.64
N VAL A 383 -11.71 10.84 -38.37
CA VAL A 383 -12.58 11.44 -39.39
C VAL A 383 -11.86 12.56 -40.16
N VAL A 384 -11.06 13.40 -39.49
CA VAL A 384 -10.24 14.42 -40.15
C VAL A 384 -9.18 13.78 -41.05
N ALA A 385 -8.52 12.71 -40.59
CA ALA A 385 -7.54 11.99 -41.41
C ALA A 385 -8.20 11.33 -42.65
N LEU A 386 -9.38 10.72 -42.51
CA LEU A 386 -10.13 10.14 -43.62
C LEU A 386 -10.61 11.21 -44.62
N LEU A 387 -11.10 12.36 -44.13
CA LEU A 387 -11.52 13.47 -44.99
C LEU A 387 -10.34 14.06 -45.77
N CYS A 388 -9.17 14.22 -45.15
CA CYS A 388 -7.98 14.69 -45.85
C CYS A 388 -7.51 13.71 -46.96
N THR A 389 -7.69 12.41 -46.78
CA THR A 389 -7.37 11.42 -47.83
C THR A 389 -8.36 11.42 -48.99
N VAL A 390 -9.64 11.70 -48.76
CA VAL A 390 -10.68 11.73 -49.80
C VAL A 390 -10.63 13.02 -50.64
N PHE A 391 -10.30 14.17 -50.04
CA PHE A 391 -10.15 15.42 -50.81
C PHE A 391 -8.86 15.50 -51.63
N SER A 392 -7.91 14.60 -51.40
CA SER A 392 -6.65 14.52 -52.18
C SER A 392 -6.80 13.73 -53.48
N SER A 393 -7.87 12.95 -53.64
CA SER A 393 -8.12 12.11 -54.83
C SER A 393 -9.02 12.73 -55.89
N ASP A 394 -9.68 13.86 -55.62
CA ASP A 394 -10.61 14.53 -56.55
C ASP A 394 -10.07 15.82 -57.18
N LEU A 395 -8.81 16.17 -56.90
CA LEU A 395 -8.07 17.22 -57.59
C LEU A 395 -6.81 16.58 -58.17
N TRP A 396 -6.92 15.89 -59.32
CA TRP A 396 -5.92 15.78 -60.41
C TRP A 396 -6.38 14.80 -61.49
#